data_AF-A0A540KTN2-F1
#
_entry.id   AF-A0A540KTN2-F1
#
_cell.length_a   1.000
_cell.length_b   1.000
_cell.length_c   1.000
_cell.angle_alpha   90.00
_cell.angle_beta   90.00
_cell.angle_gamma   90.00
#
_symmetry.space_group_name_H-M   'P 1'
#
loop_
_entity.id
_entity.type
_entity.pdbx_description
1 polymer ?
#
loop_
_entity_poly.entity_id
_entity_poly.type
_entity_poly.pdbx_seq_one_letter_code
_entity_poly.pdbx_strand_id
1 'polypeptide(L)'
;MWTGERQSTKMRIKYLEAALSQDIQYFDTDGRTSEVVFTINTDTVMVQDAISEKLGNFIHYMATFVSGFVVGFTAVWQLALVTLAVVPLIAVIGGIHTTALGKISGKSQEALSQAGHTVEQTVAQIRVVLSYVGESRALQAYSSALKVAQKLGYKSGFAKRMGLGRRHRMLRVRPSAGNPFHRRDLGAAYLHQRVGR
;
A
#
# COMPACT_ATOMS: atom_id res chain seq x y z
N MET A 1 -14.54 11.14 -5.80
CA MET A 1 -13.52 11.97 -6.48
C MET A 1 -13.92 13.44 -6.51
N TRP A 2 -15.05 13.79 -7.15
CA TRP A 2 -15.53 15.19 -7.26
C TRP A 2 -15.77 15.93 -5.93
N THR A 3 -16.16 15.21 -4.87
CA THR A 3 -16.37 15.79 -3.54
C THR A 3 -15.06 16.09 -2.80
N GLY A 4 -14.02 15.27 -2.97
CA GLY A 4 -12.71 15.48 -2.33
C GLY A 4 -11.97 16.69 -2.90
N GLU A 5 -12.02 16.86 -4.22
CA GLU A 5 -11.38 17.98 -4.93
C GLU A 5 -12.01 19.34 -4.54
N ARG A 6 -13.34 19.36 -4.32
CA ARG A 6 -14.05 20.54 -3.79
C ARG A 6 -13.65 20.89 -2.36
N GLN A 7 -13.43 19.90 -1.51
CA GLN A 7 -12.98 20.13 -0.12
C GLN A 7 -11.53 20.60 -0.08
N SER A 8 -10.66 20.01 -0.89
CA SER A 8 -9.25 20.42 -1.04
C SER A 8 -9.13 21.87 -1.54
N THR A 9 -9.93 22.25 -2.54
CA THR A 9 -9.98 23.63 -3.04
C THR A 9 -10.42 24.62 -1.96
N LYS A 10 -11.45 24.27 -1.15
CA LYS A 10 -11.89 25.11 -0.03
C LYS A 10 -10.84 25.26 1.07
N MET A 11 -10.11 24.19 1.41
CA MET A 11 -9.00 24.26 2.36
C MET A 11 -7.88 25.16 1.85
N ARG A 12 -7.50 25.04 0.57
CA ARG A 12 -6.48 25.88 -0.06
C ARG A 12 -6.85 27.37 -0.05
N ILE A 13 -8.11 27.71 -0.33
CA ILE A 13 -8.59 29.11 -0.33
C ILE A 13 -8.56 29.70 1.09
N LYS A 14 -9.14 29.02 2.07
CA LYS A 14 -9.14 29.48 3.47
C LYS A 14 -7.73 29.61 4.04
N TYR A 15 -6.83 28.73 3.61
CA TYR A 15 -5.45 28.77 4.06
C TYR A 15 -4.69 29.95 3.46
N LEU A 16 -4.86 30.23 2.16
CA LEU A 16 -4.28 31.41 1.53
C LEU A 16 -4.77 32.71 2.21
N GLU A 17 -6.06 32.76 2.54
CA GLU A 17 -6.66 33.87 3.29
C GLU A 17 -6.06 34.04 4.69
N ALA A 18 -5.86 32.94 5.42
CA ALA A 18 -5.22 32.96 6.74
C ALA A 18 -3.73 33.36 6.66
N ALA A 19 -2.99 32.84 5.68
CA ALA A 19 -1.59 33.16 5.48
C ALA A 19 -1.37 34.65 5.10
N LEU A 20 -2.29 35.23 4.33
CA LEU A 20 -2.26 36.66 3.97
C LEU A 20 -2.66 37.57 5.14
N SER A 21 -3.32 37.03 6.18
CA SER A 21 -3.78 37.78 7.35
C SER A 21 -2.80 37.71 8.54
N GLN A 22 -1.65 37.04 8.37
CA GLN A 22 -0.69 36.80 9.46
C GLN A 22 0.36 37.91 9.54
N ASP A 23 0.72 38.33 10.77
CA ASP A 23 1.70 39.40 11.00
C ASP A 23 3.10 39.08 10.46
N ILE A 24 3.81 40.13 10.02
CA ILE A 24 5.12 40.02 9.36
C ILE A 24 6.18 39.33 10.23
N GLN A 25 6.01 39.38 11.56
CA GLN A 25 6.89 38.79 12.56
C GLN A 25 6.83 37.25 12.57
N TYR A 26 5.74 36.65 12.09
CA TYR A 26 5.60 35.20 11.90
C TYR A 26 6.48 34.67 10.76
N PHE A 27 6.67 35.48 9.70
CA PHE A 27 7.52 35.13 8.57
C PHE A 27 9.02 35.23 8.87
N ASP A 28 9.40 35.96 9.93
CA ASP A 28 10.80 36.19 10.31
C ASP A 28 11.32 35.17 11.34
N THR A 29 10.42 34.56 12.13
CA THR A 29 10.80 33.67 13.25
C THR A 29 10.62 32.18 12.93
N ASP A 30 9.52 31.78 12.28
CA ASP A 30 9.10 30.36 12.18
C ASP A 30 8.76 29.89 10.76
N GLY A 31 8.53 30.80 9.79
CA GLY A 31 7.87 30.45 8.53
C GLY A 31 8.62 30.86 7.27
N ARG A 32 9.46 29.98 6.72
CA ARG A 32 9.71 30.01 5.27
C ARG A 32 8.36 29.79 4.59
N THR A 33 7.75 30.83 4.04
CA THR A 33 6.41 30.80 3.43
C THR A 33 6.21 29.61 2.47
N SER A 34 7.28 29.17 1.81
CA SER A 34 7.31 28.03 0.91
C SER A 34 7.12 26.66 1.59
N GLU A 35 7.62 26.48 2.81
CA GLU A 35 7.54 25.21 3.55
C GLU A 35 6.12 24.97 4.08
N VAL A 36 5.49 26.00 4.64
CA VAL A 36 4.13 25.88 5.20
C VAL A 36 3.10 25.64 4.08
N VAL A 37 3.23 26.33 2.94
CA VAL A 37 2.38 26.12 1.76
C VAL A 37 2.57 24.71 1.17
N PHE A 38 3.81 24.21 1.15
CA PHE A 38 4.11 22.88 0.64
C PHE A 38 3.56 21.77 1.54
N THR A 39 3.76 21.87 2.84
CA THR A 39 3.25 20.91 3.84
C THR A 39 1.74 20.80 3.76
N ILE A 40 1.03 21.93 3.63
CA ILE A 40 -0.43 21.92 3.57
C ILE A 40 -0.95 21.38 2.25
N ASN A 41 -0.28 21.67 1.14
CA ASN A 41 -0.66 21.06 -0.14
C ASN A 41 -0.53 19.53 -0.05
N THR A 42 0.58 19.06 0.53
CA THR A 42 0.86 17.64 0.72
C THR A 42 -0.16 16.97 1.65
N ASP A 43 -0.46 17.59 2.79
CA ASP A 43 -1.42 17.09 3.77
C ASP A 43 -2.84 17.10 3.20
N THR A 44 -3.22 18.15 2.48
CA THR A 44 -4.55 18.26 1.85
C THR A 44 -4.73 17.17 0.79
N VAL A 45 -3.71 16.87 -0.02
CA VAL A 45 -3.76 15.78 -1.00
C VAL A 45 -3.88 14.44 -0.28
N MET A 46 -3.12 14.22 0.78
CA MET A 46 -3.18 12.97 1.56
C MET A 46 -4.55 12.77 2.23
N VAL A 47 -5.14 13.84 2.77
CA VAL A 47 -6.49 13.86 3.34
C VAL A 47 -7.54 13.63 2.25
N GLN A 48 -7.38 14.23 1.07
CA GLN A 48 -8.27 14.03 -0.06
C GLN A 48 -8.29 12.57 -0.52
N ASP A 49 -7.13 11.92 -0.62
CA ASP A 49 -7.03 10.50 -0.98
C ASP A 49 -7.66 9.62 0.10
N ALA A 50 -7.45 9.94 1.38
CA ALA A 50 -8.06 9.22 2.50
C ALA A 50 -9.59 9.32 2.47
N ILE A 51 -10.15 10.51 2.25
CA ILE A 51 -11.60 10.73 2.23
C ILE A 51 -12.23 10.19 0.95
N SER A 52 -11.57 10.34 -0.20
CA SER A 52 -12.22 10.04 -1.47
C SER A 52 -12.05 8.60 -1.91
N GLU A 53 -10.92 7.95 -1.65
CA GLU A 53 -10.66 6.58 -2.10
C GLU A 53 -10.80 5.58 -0.94
N LYS A 54 -10.12 5.83 0.18
CA LYS A 54 -10.10 4.87 1.29
C LYS A 54 -11.44 4.77 2.00
N LEU A 55 -12.12 5.90 2.24
CA LEU A 55 -13.43 5.91 2.88
C LEU A 55 -14.51 5.27 1.99
N GLY A 56 -14.48 5.56 0.68
CA GLY A 56 -15.40 4.94 -0.28
C GLY A 56 -15.25 3.42 -0.32
N ASN A 57 -14.01 2.95 -0.39
CA ASN A 57 -13.71 1.52 -0.32
C ASN A 57 -14.12 0.90 1.02
N PHE A 58 -13.90 1.61 2.14
CA PHE A 58 -14.32 1.14 3.46
C PHE A 58 -15.83 0.95 3.56
N ILE A 59 -16.61 1.95 3.13
CA ILE A 59 -18.08 1.87 3.11
C ILE A 59 -18.54 0.74 2.19
N HIS A 60 -17.92 0.59 1.01
CA HIS A 60 -18.23 -0.49 0.08
C HIS A 60 -18.01 -1.87 0.73
N TYR A 61 -16.83 -2.12 1.31
CA TYR A 61 -16.55 -3.39 1.97
C TYR A 61 -17.45 -3.66 3.17
N MET A 62 -17.80 -2.63 3.95
CA MET A 62 -18.77 -2.76 5.04
C MET A 62 -20.17 -3.10 4.53
N ALA A 63 -20.64 -2.45 3.47
CA ALA A 63 -21.93 -2.76 2.85
C ALA A 63 -21.95 -4.18 2.27
N THR A 64 -20.90 -4.60 1.59
CA THR A 64 -20.76 -5.97 1.06
C THR A 64 -20.69 -7.00 2.19
N PHE A 65 -20.01 -6.70 3.28
CA PHE A 65 -19.95 -7.58 4.45
C PHE A 65 -21.33 -7.78 5.09
N VAL A 66 -22.05 -6.68 5.35
CA VAL A 66 -23.39 -6.74 5.95
C VAL A 66 -24.39 -7.44 5.03
N SER A 67 -24.41 -7.10 3.74
CA SER A 67 -25.30 -7.76 2.77
C SER A 67 -24.97 -9.24 2.60
N GLY A 68 -23.69 -9.62 2.55
CA GLY A 68 -23.25 -11.01 2.51
C GLY A 68 -23.66 -11.80 3.77
N PHE A 69 -23.65 -11.15 4.94
CA PHE A 69 -24.13 -11.75 6.19
C PHE A 69 -25.64 -12.01 6.14
N VAL A 70 -26.44 -11.03 5.72
CA VAL A 70 -27.89 -11.16 5.58
C VAL A 70 -28.27 -12.26 4.58
N VAL A 71 -27.62 -12.30 3.41
CA VAL A 71 -27.84 -13.35 2.41
C VAL A 71 -27.38 -14.73 2.93
N GLY A 72 -26.26 -14.79 3.65
CA GLY A 72 -25.75 -16.03 4.23
C GLY A 72 -26.70 -16.64 5.27
N PHE A 73 -27.28 -15.83 6.14
CA PHE A 73 -28.25 -16.28 7.14
C PHE A 73 -29.59 -16.72 6.54
N THR A 74 -30.04 -16.05 5.48
CA THR A 74 -31.31 -16.38 4.81
C THR A 74 -31.23 -17.63 3.95
N ALA A 75 -30.09 -17.91 3.31
CA ALA A 75 -29.95 -19.07 2.42
C ALA A 75 -29.67 -20.37 3.18
N VAL A 76 -28.63 -20.40 4.03
CA VAL A 76 -28.23 -21.62 4.77
C VAL A 76 -27.57 -21.24 6.10
N TRP A 77 -28.32 -21.32 7.20
CA TRP A 77 -27.83 -20.99 8.54
C TRP A 77 -26.61 -21.83 9.00
N GLN A 78 -26.49 -23.08 8.51
CA GLN A 78 -25.36 -23.95 8.82
C GLN A 78 -24.03 -23.46 8.22
N LEU A 79 -24.05 -22.92 7.00
CA LEU A 79 -22.85 -22.37 6.35
C LEU A 79 -22.46 -21.02 6.94
N ALA A 80 -23.44 -20.20 7.36
CA ALA A 80 -23.21 -18.92 8.00
C ALA A 80 -22.47 -19.03 9.35
N LEU A 81 -22.74 -20.07 10.14
CA LEU A 81 -22.02 -20.33 11.40
C LEU A 81 -20.56 -20.72 11.17
N VAL A 82 -20.29 -21.51 10.11
CA VAL A 82 -18.91 -21.90 9.76
C VAL A 82 -18.11 -20.69 9.28
N THR A 83 -18.68 -19.82 8.46
CA THR A 83 -17.99 -18.60 8.01
C THR A 83 -17.75 -17.63 9.17
N LEU A 84 -18.69 -17.49 10.11
CA LEU A 84 -18.52 -16.70 11.33
C LEU A 84 -17.33 -17.19 12.17
N ALA A 85 -17.08 -18.50 12.25
CA ALA A 85 -15.94 -19.07 12.97
C ALA A 85 -14.60 -18.86 12.25
N VAL A 86 -14.60 -18.86 10.91
CA VAL A 86 -13.39 -18.73 10.09
C VAL A 86 -12.91 -17.28 9.96
N VAL A 87 -13.83 -16.31 9.91
CA VAL A 87 -13.50 -14.87 9.84
C VAL A 87 -12.55 -14.38 10.95
N PRO A 88 -12.79 -14.63 12.26
CA PRO A 88 -11.88 -14.20 13.31
C PRO A 88 -10.53 -14.93 13.25
N LEU A 89 -10.49 -16.20 12.82
CA LEU A 89 -9.23 -16.93 12.63
C LEU A 89 -8.36 -16.26 11.55
N ILE A 90 -8.97 -15.88 10.42
CA ILE A 90 -8.28 -15.14 9.36
C ILE A 90 -7.85 -13.76 9.85
N ALA A 91 -8.69 -13.06 10.62
CA ALA A 91 -8.36 -11.75 11.18
C ALA A 91 -7.15 -11.81 12.12
N VAL A 92 -7.06 -12.82 12.99
CA VAL A 92 -5.91 -13.02 13.89
C VAL A 92 -4.63 -13.29 13.10
N ILE A 93 -4.66 -14.20 12.13
CA ILE A 93 -3.50 -14.50 11.28
C ILE A 93 -3.07 -13.26 10.50
N GLY A 94 -4.03 -12.52 9.95
CA GLY A 94 -3.81 -11.25 9.26
C GLY A 94 -3.17 -10.20 10.16
N GLY A 95 -3.69 -10.03 11.38
CA GLY A 95 -3.16 -9.07 12.37
C GLY A 95 -1.73 -9.39 12.82
N ILE A 96 -1.42 -10.67 13.04
CA ILE A 96 -0.05 -11.09 13.34
C ILE A 96 0.87 -10.80 12.15
N HIS A 97 0.41 -11.05 10.92
CA HIS A 97 1.18 -10.78 9.71
C HIS A 97 1.46 -9.29 9.51
N THR A 98 0.46 -8.42 9.66
CA THR A 98 0.60 -6.96 9.46
C THR A 98 1.51 -6.35 10.52
N THR A 99 1.37 -6.76 11.79
CA THR A 99 2.24 -6.28 12.88
C THR A 99 3.68 -6.77 12.72
N ALA A 100 3.90 -8.02 12.32
CA ALA A 100 5.23 -8.53 12.03
C ALA A 100 5.88 -7.78 10.86
N LEU A 101 5.14 -7.54 9.79
CA LEU A 101 5.64 -6.80 8.63
C LEU A 101 5.93 -5.33 8.98
N GLY A 102 5.07 -4.70 9.78
CA GLY A 102 5.28 -3.35 10.31
C GLY A 102 6.55 -3.25 11.16
N LYS A 103 6.81 -4.22 12.05
CA LYS A 103 8.05 -4.27 12.84
C LYS A 103 9.31 -4.39 11.97
N ILE A 104 9.26 -5.19 10.91
CA ILE A 104 10.39 -5.35 9.98
C ILE A 104 10.62 -4.05 9.20
N SER A 105 9.54 -3.41 8.74
CA SER A 105 9.61 -2.11 8.05
C SER A 105 10.17 -1.02 8.96
N GLY A 106 9.72 -0.94 10.22
CA GLY A 106 10.21 0.02 11.21
C GLY A 106 11.71 -0.17 11.49
N LYS A 107 12.18 -1.41 11.68
CA LYS A 107 13.61 -1.69 11.84
C LYS A 107 14.45 -1.32 10.61
N SER A 108 13.91 -1.51 9.41
CA SER A 108 14.57 -1.09 8.18
C SER A 108 14.67 0.44 8.09
N GLN A 109 13.62 1.16 8.51
CA GLN A 109 13.59 2.61 8.49
C GLN A 109 14.52 3.21 9.55
N GLU A 110 14.58 2.62 10.74
CA GLU A 110 15.52 3.00 11.80
C GLU A 110 16.98 2.87 11.34
N ALA A 111 17.34 1.74 10.72
CA ALA A 111 18.69 1.54 10.18
C ALA A 111 19.05 2.54 9.07
N LEU A 112 18.07 2.93 8.24
CA LEU A 112 18.26 3.97 7.22
C LEU A 112 18.39 5.36 7.83
N SER A 113 17.63 5.67 8.88
CA SER A 113 17.73 6.95 9.60
C SER A 113 19.11 7.10 10.26
N GLN A 114 19.63 6.06 10.91
CA GLN A 114 20.98 6.08 11.49
C GLN A 114 22.08 6.26 10.44
N ALA A 115 21.93 5.62 9.27
CA ALA A 115 22.83 5.83 8.15
C ALA A 115 22.77 7.29 7.64
N GLY A 116 21.56 7.85 7.53
CA GLY A 116 21.33 9.25 7.16
C GLY A 116 21.99 10.23 8.13
N HIS A 117 21.77 10.04 9.44
CA HIS A 117 22.38 10.88 10.48
C HIS A 117 23.92 10.83 10.44
N THR A 118 24.50 9.66 10.20
CA THR A 118 25.96 9.51 10.04
C THR A 118 26.48 10.31 8.85
N VAL A 119 25.76 10.30 7.72
CA VAL A 119 26.11 11.08 6.54
C VAL A 119 25.94 12.57 6.80
N GLU A 120 24.83 13.00 7.39
CA GLU A 120 24.55 14.39 7.73
C GLU A 120 25.65 14.97 8.62
N GLN A 121 26.07 14.25 9.67
CA GLN A 121 27.18 14.67 10.53
C GLN A 121 28.51 14.76 9.77
N THR A 122 28.78 13.78 8.90
CA THR A 122 30.02 13.75 8.10
C THR A 122 30.07 14.92 7.12
N VAL A 123 28.94 15.23 6.46
CA VAL A 123 28.82 16.34 5.50
C VAL A 123 28.89 17.68 6.22
N ALA A 124 28.22 17.83 7.36
CA ALA A 124 28.29 19.04 8.18
C ALA A 124 29.72 19.35 8.65
N GLN A 125 30.53 18.31 8.91
CA GLN A 125 31.92 18.43 9.37
C GLN A 125 32.95 18.05 8.29
N ILE A 126 32.62 18.23 7.01
CA ILE A 126 33.46 17.78 5.89
C ILE A 126 34.90 18.29 5.94
N ARG A 127 35.11 19.54 6.39
CA ARG A 127 36.44 20.15 6.55
C ARG A 127 37.31 19.41 7.56
N VAL A 128 36.70 18.91 8.65
CA VAL A 128 37.41 18.14 9.69
C VAL A 128 37.71 16.73 9.19
N VAL A 129 36.77 16.09 8.48
CA VAL A 129 36.97 14.75 7.93
C VAL A 129 38.11 14.74 6.92
N LEU A 130 38.18 15.76 6.05
CA LEU A 130 39.27 15.92 5.07
C LEU A 130 40.62 16.19 5.75
N SER A 131 40.67 17.04 6.79
CA SER A 131 41.92 17.34 7.49
C SER A 131 42.52 16.15 8.22
N TYR A 132 41.67 15.19 8.65
CA TYR A 132 42.09 13.97 9.33
C TYR A 132 42.21 12.74 8.41
N VAL A 133 41.99 12.88 7.08
CA VAL A 133 41.93 11.76 6.11
C VAL A 133 40.95 10.67 6.60
N GLY A 134 39.83 11.10 7.17
CA GLY A 134 38.85 10.24 7.85
C GLY A 134 37.82 9.58 6.93
N GLU A 135 37.94 9.75 5.62
CA GLU A 135 36.96 9.32 4.61
C GLU A 135 36.65 7.83 4.68
N SER A 136 37.68 6.99 4.85
CA SER A 136 37.54 5.53 4.94
C SER A 136 36.68 5.12 6.15
N ARG A 137 36.83 5.82 7.29
CA ARG A 137 36.07 5.55 8.51
C ARG A 137 34.60 5.95 8.36
N ALA A 138 34.33 7.07 7.72
CA ALA A 138 32.96 7.51 7.43
C ALA A 138 32.26 6.56 6.45
N LEU A 139 32.96 6.13 5.39
CA LEU A 139 32.47 5.13 4.43
C LEU A 139 32.16 3.78 5.11
N GLN A 140 33.02 3.33 6.01
CA GLN A 140 32.82 2.08 6.72
C GLN A 140 31.61 2.15 7.66
N ALA A 141 31.43 3.25 8.38
CA ALA A 141 30.27 3.49 9.24
C ALA A 141 28.96 3.47 8.43
N TYR A 142 28.92 4.21 7.31
CA TYR A 142 27.77 4.21 6.41
C TYR A 142 27.46 2.82 5.82
N SER A 143 28.48 2.12 5.32
CA SER A 143 28.34 0.77 4.77
C SER A 143 27.80 -0.23 5.80
N SER A 144 28.24 -0.11 7.06
CA SER A 144 27.79 -0.98 8.14
C SER A 144 26.30 -0.80 8.45
N ALA A 145 25.82 0.45 8.52
CA ALA A 145 24.41 0.76 8.72
C ALA A 145 23.53 0.30 7.53
N LEU A 146 24.03 0.50 6.30
CA LEU A 146 23.31 0.12 5.08
C LEU A 146 23.18 -1.40 4.91
N LYS A 147 24.19 -2.18 5.29
CA LYS A 147 24.16 -3.66 5.28
C LYS A 147 23.02 -4.23 6.12
N VAL A 148 22.70 -3.59 7.26
CA VAL A 148 21.60 -4.01 8.14
C VAL A 148 20.25 -3.85 7.43
N ALA A 149 20.00 -2.66 6.86
CA ALA A 149 18.79 -2.40 6.08
C ALA A 149 18.67 -3.34 4.87
N GLN A 150 19.78 -3.57 4.15
CA GLN A 150 19.81 -4.44 2.98
C GLN A 150 19.48 -5.89 3.32
N LYS A 151 20.00 -6.43 4.43
CA LYS A 151 19.72 -7.81 4.88
C LYS A 151 18.25 -8.00 5.27
N LEU A 152 17.65 -7.00 5.94
CA LEU A 152 16.21 -6.99 6.23
C LEU A 152 15.36 -6.91 4.95
N GLY A 153 15.78 -6.07 4.01
CA GLY A 153 15.14 -5.91 2.71
C GLY A 153 15.15 -7.19 1.88
N TYR A 154 16.29 -7.90 1.82
CA TYR A 154 16.38 -9.19 1.11
C TYR A 154 15.50 -10.25 1.73
N LYS A 155 15.49 -10.40 3.06
CA LYS A 155 14.68 -11.42 3.74
C LYS A 155 13.18 -11.18 3.52
N SER A 156 12.75 -9.92 3.56
CA SER A 156 11.37 -9.51 3.30
C SER A 156 10.99 -9.66 1.83
N GLY A 157 11.90 -9.26 0.92
CA GLY A 157 11.72 -9.34 -0.52
C GLY A 157 11.64 -10.78 -1.03
N PHE A 158 12.44 -11.69 -0.47
CA PHE A 158 12.41 -13.11 -0.81
C PHE A 158 11.09 -13.77 -0.37
N ALA A 159 10.62 -13.48 0.84
CA ALA A 159 9.33 -13.94 1.33
C ALA A 159 8.16 -13.45 0.45
N LYS A 160 8.18 -12.18 0.03
CA LYS A 160 7.15 -11.58 -0.83
C LYS A 160 7.17 -12.16 -2.25
N ARG A 161 8.36 -12.39 -2.83
CA ARG A 161 8.53 -12.93 -4.19
C ARG A 161 8.07 -14.38 -4.32
N MET A 162 8.27 -15.22 -3.29
CA MET A 162 7.73 -16.58 -3.29
C MET A 162 6.19 -16.61 -3.34
N GLY A 163 5.52 -15.63 -2.70
CA GLY A 163 4.06 -15.53 -2.69
C GLY A 163 3.43 -15.14 -4.03
N LEU A 164 4.04 -14.19 -4.76
CA LEU A 164 3.52 -13.76 -6.08
C LEU A 164 3.89 -14.73 -7.22
N GLY A 165 5.09 -15.31 -7.19
CA GLY A 165 5.54 -16.23 -8.25
C GLY A 165 4.68 -17.49 -8.36
N ARG A 166 4.15 -17.98 -7.23
CA ARG A 166 3.27 -19.16 -7.20
C ARG A 166 1.89 -18.86 -7.79
N ARG A 167 1.33 -17.65 -7.57
CA ARG A 167 0.04 -17.23 -8.15
C ARG A 167 0.12 -17.08 -9.66
N HIS A 168 1.18 -16.44 -10.18
CA HIS A 168 1.32 -16.27 -11.63
C HIS A 168 1.60 -17.59 -12.36
N ARG A 169 2.36 -18.50 -11.75
CA ARG A 169 2.58 -19.85 -12.29
C ARG A 169 1.28 -20.66 -12.31
N MET A 170 0.42 -20.52 -11.31
CA MET A 170 -0.86 -21.21 -11.25
C MET A 170 -1.87 -20.69 -12.30
N LEU A 171 -1.87 -19.39 -12.60
CA LEU A 171 -2.68 -18.81 -13.69
C LEU A 171 -2.21 -19.24 -15.09
N ARG A 172 -0.91 -19.50 -15.27
CA ARG A 172 -0.37 -20.02 -16.54
C ARG A 172 -0.61 -21.53 -16.72
N VAL A 173 -0.87 -22.25 -15.63
CA VAL A 173 -1.22 -23.69 -15.63
C VAL A 173 -2.74 -23.86 -15.54
N ARG A 174 -3.54 -22.94 -16.11
CA ARG A 174 -4.89 -23.29 -16.50
C ARG A 174 -4.77 -24.07 -17.81
N PRO A 175 -4.94 -25.40 -17.80
CA PRO A 175 -4.83 -26.18 -19.02
C PRO A 175 -5.97 -25.77 -19.95
N SER A 176 -5.70 -25.85 -21.24
CA SER A 176 -6.67 -26.24 -22.27
C SER A 176 -7.43 -27.50 -21.83
N ALA A 177 -8.34 -27.38 -20.88
CA ALA A 177 -9.44 -28.31 -20.70
C ALA A 177 -10.46 -27.90 -21.76
N GLY A 178 -10.31 -28.49 -22.94
CA GLY A 178 -11.30 -28.37 -24.00
C GLY A 178 -12.67 -28.70 -23.44
N ASN A 179 -13.62 -27.79 -23.64
CA ASN A 179 -15.03 -28.00 -23.36
C ASN A 179 -15.48 -29.33 -24.01
N PRO A 180 -15.86 -30.36 -23.24
CA PRO A 180 -16.47 -31.57 -23.82
C PRO A 180 -17.90 -31.28 -24.34
N PHE A 181 -18.49 -30.15 -23.95
CA PHE A 181 -19.88 -29.83 -24.20
C PHE A 181 -20.17 -29.33 -25.63
N HIS A 182 -19.17 -28.86 -26.38
CA HIS A 182 -19.42 -28.29 -27.71
C HIS A 182 -19.30 -29.28 -28.88
N ARG A 183 -18.92 -30.54 -28.60
CA ARG A 183 -18.86 -31.59 -29.64
C ARG A 183 -20.17 -32.37 -29.81
N ARG A 184 -21.16 -32.21 -28.92
CA ARG A 184 -22.45 -32.90 -29.06
C ARG A 184 -23.42 -32.20 -30.01
N ASP A 185 -23.30 -30.88 -30.17
CA ASP A 185 -24.22 -30.11 -31.03
C ASP A 185 -23.88 -30.22 -32.53
N LEU A 186 -22.61 -30.46 -32.87
CA LEU A 186 -22.19 -30.61 -34.28
C LEU A 186 -22.55 -31.98 -34.89
N GLY A 187 -22.80 -33.00 -34.06
CA GLY A 187 -23.26 -34.32 -34.52
C GLY A 187 -24.76 -34.36 -34.84
N ALA A 188 -25.56 -33.54 -34.17
CA ALA A 188 -27.02 -33.49 -34.37
C ALA A 188 -27.42 -32.73 -35.65
N ALA A 189 -26.60 -31.77 -36.09
CA ALA A 189 -26.87 -31.00 -37.31
C ALA A 189 -26.68 -31.83 -38.60
N TYR A 190 -25.85 -32.87 -38.59
CA TYR A 190 -25.59 -33.70 -39.79
C TYR A 190 -26.63 -34.80 -40.02
N LEU A 191 -27.35 -35.23 -38.98
CA LEU A 191 -28.37 -36.28 -39.11
C LEU A 191 -29.71 -35.77 -39.64
N HIS A 192 -29.99 -34.46 -39.52
CA HIS A 192 -31.22 -33.88 -40.05
C HIS A 192 -31.18 -33.56 -41.56
N GLN A 193 -30.02 -33.60 -42.21
CA GLN A 193 -29.89 -33.27 -43.64
C GLN A 193 -29.94 -34.48 -44.59
N ARG A 194 -30.06 -35.71 -44.06
CA ARG A 194 -30.14 -36.96 -44.86
C ARG A 194 -31.50 -37.65 -44.88
N VAL A 195 -32.54 -37.07 -44.26
CA VAL A 195 -33.91 -37.63 -44.24
C VAL A 195 -34.89 -36.77 -45.05
N GLY A 196 -34.39 -35.80 -45.82
CA GLY A 196 -35.19 -34.87 -46.63
C GLY A 196 -34.86 -34.87 -48.13
N ARG A 197 -34.43 -35.99 -48.69
CA ARG A 197 -34.40 -36.24 -50.15
C ARG A 197 -34.88 -37.65 -50.44
#